data_AF-A0ABD1V2B9-F1
#
_entry.id   AF-A0ABD1V2B9-F1
#
_cell.length_a   1.000
_cell.length_b   1.000
_cell.length_c   1.000
_cell.angle_alpha   90.00
_cell.angle_beta   90.00
_cell.angle_gamma   90.00
#
_symmetry.space_group_name_H-M   'P 1'
#
loop_
_entity.id
_entity.type
_entity.pdbx_description
1 polymer ?
#
loop_
_entity_poly.entity_id
_entity_poly.type
_entity_poly.pdbx_seq_one_letter_code
_entity_poly.pdbx_strand_id
1 'polypeptide(L)'
;MLQHCFTKSEDGYLYCEGNKVQDVMEVVDKRPFYLYSKPQITRNVEAYKEALEGLNSIIGYAIKANNNLKILEHLRKLGCGAVLVSGNELKLSLHAGFDPTSDAAALFERGSQSIKVKKYSEALDDLNAAIETDPGLSEAYRHRASILRQLCSYNQRKMFEEGKKDIHSLFRMLNITPQEHYSYGFRSFQIVVDYELRKRLVLGTTQVKA
;
A
#
# COMPACT_ATOMS: atom_id res chain seq x y z
N MET A 1 7.26 -20.37 24.31
CA MET A 1 6.21 -19.54 24.98
C MET A 1 6.32 -18.13 24.42
N LEU A 2 5.26 -17.54 23.88
CA LEU A 2 5.29 -16.13 23.46
C LEU A 2 5.42 -15.26 24.72
N GLN A 3 6.57 -14.65 24.92
CA GLN A 3 6.77 -13.72 26.02
C GLN A 3 6.16 -12.37 25.63
N HIS A 4 5.11 -11.98 26.34
CA HIS A 4 4.45 -10.70 26.13
C HIS A 4 5.29 -9.56 26.75
N CYS A 5 5.33 -8.38 26.12
CA CYS A 5 6.12 -7.23 26.61
C CYS A 5 5.59 -6.61 27.92
N PHE A 6 4.35 -6.92 28.27
CA PHE A 6 3.80 -6.65 29.59
C PHE A 6 3.77 -7.92 30.41
N THR A 7 4.36 -7.87 31.59
CA THR A 7 4.47 -9.02 32.50
C THR A 7 3.98 -8.64 33.89
N LYS A 8 3.20 -9.53 34.51
CA LYS A 8 2.87 -9.44 35.92
C LYS A 8 3.99 -10.07 36.74
N SER A 9 4.56 -9.32 37.68
CA SER A 9 5.64 -9.79 38.56
C SER A 9 5.07 -10.39 39.85
N GLU A 10 5.92 -11.08 40.62
CA GLU A 10 5.57 -11.71 41.90
C GLU A 10 5.15 -10.70 42.97
N ASP A 11 5.63 -9.46 42.86
CA ASP A 11 5.22 -8.32 43.68
C ASP A 11 3.76 -7.87 43.42
N GLY A 12 3.08 -8.50 42.47
CA GLY A 12 1.67 -8.26 42.13
C GLY A 12 1.46 -7.15 41.10
N TYR A 13 2.51 -6.44 40.67
CA TYR A 13 2.42 -5.31 39.76
C TYR A 13 2.65 -5.67 38.30
N LEU A 14 2.12 -4.83 37.40
CA LEU A 14 2.31 -4.94 35.95
C LEU A 14 3.53 -4.11 35.53
N TYR A 15 4.39 -4.70 34.71
CA TYR A 15 5.58 -4.06 34.17
C TYR A 15 5.56 -4.03 32.64
N CYS A 16 6.16 -3.00 32.06
CA CYS A 16 6.44 -2.87 30.62
C CYS A 16 7.91 -2.51 30.43
N GLU A 17 8.69 -3.40 29.81
CA GLU A 17 10.14 -3.23 29.62
C GLU A 17 10.87 -2.84 30.92
N GLY A 18 10.52 -3.49 32.03
CA GLY A 18 11.10 -3.23 33.35
C GLY A 18 10.53 -2.03 34.11
N ASN A 19 9.67 -1.21 33.48
CA ASN A 19 9.02 -0.07 34.14
C ASN A 19 7.69 -0.49 34.73
N LYS A 20 7.49 -0.23 36.02
CA LYS A 20 6.22 -0.49 36.70
C LYS A 20 5.15 0.43 36.12
N VAL A 21 4.05 -0.15 35.63
CA VAL A 21 2.99 0.62 34.96
C VAL A 21 2.38 1.66 35.90
N GLN A 22 2.29 1.36 37.19
CA GLN A 22 1.81 2.33 38.19
C GLN A 22 2.69 3.58 38.26
N ASP A 23 4.01 3.45 38.23
CA ASP A 23 4.92 4.61 38.28
C ASP A 23 4.75 5.49 37.03
N VAL A 24 4.48 4.87 35.88
CA VAL A 24 4.11 5.61 34.65
C VAL A 24 2.78 6.34 34.82
N MET A 25 1.79 5.73 35.48
CA MET A 25 0.49 6.37 35.74
C MET A 25 0.59 7.58 36.66
N GLU A 26 1.63 7.66 37.50
CA GLU A 26 1.83 8.78 38.44
C GLU A 26 2.40 10.03 37.77
N VAL A 27 3.17 9.87 36.68
CA VAL A 27 3.81 10.99 35.97
C VAL A 27 2.98 11.55 34.82
N VAL A 28 1.95 10.83 34.37
CA VAL A 28 1.05 11.27 33.30
C VAL A 28 -0.23 11.89 33.89
N ASP A 29 -0.94 12.66 33.08
CA ASP A 29 -2.26 13.18 33.47
C ASP A 29 -3.21 12.06 33.88
N LYS A 30 -4.01 12.30 34.92
CA LYS A 30 -5.00 11.34 35.44
C LYS A 30 -6.21 11.20 34.50
N ARG A 31 -5.97 10.56 33.35
CA ARG A 31 -6.94 10.19 32.33
C ARG A 31 -6.46 8.94 31.59
N PRO A 32 -7.33 8.21 30.88
CA PRO A 32 -6.91 7.05 30.10
C PRO A 32 -5.80 7.40 29.09
N PHE A 33 -4.79 6.53 28.98
CA PHE A 33 -3.69 6.66 28.03
C PHE A 33 -3.31 5.31 27.43
N TYR A 34 -2.61 5.36 26.29
CA TYR A 34 -1.99 4.18 25.69
C TYR A 34 -0.50 4.11 26.04
N LEU A 35 -0.03 2.93 26.45
CA LEU A 35 1.37 2.64 26.70
C LEU A 35 1.85 1.57 25.73
N TYR A 36 2.90 1.85 24.97
CA TYR A 36 3.45 0.94 23.97
C TYR A 36 4.91 0.63 24.30
N SER A 37 5.31 -0.64 24.12
CA SER A 37 6.71 -1.05 24.18
C SER A 37 7.40 -0.82 22.84
N LYS A 38 8.36 0.10 22.80
CA LYS A 38 9.24 0.30 21.63
C LYS A 38 10.09 -0.95 21.33
N PRO A 39 10.74 -1.60 22.31
CA PRO A 39 11.47 -2.85 22.07
C PRO A 39 10.59 -3.95 21.46
N GLN A 40 9.31 -4.06 21.87
CA GLN A 40 8.41 -5.04 21.29
C GLN A 40 8.12 -4.75 19.81
N ILE A 41 7.91 -3.48 19.45
CA ILE A 41 7.73 -3.10 18.03
C ILE A 41 8.97 -3.49 17.22
N THR A 42 10.18 -3.24 17.76
CA THR A 42 11.42 -3.67 17.12
C THR A 42 11.49 -5.19 16.96
N ARG A 43 11.27 -5.96 18.04
CA ARG A 43 11.28 -7.43 18.00
C ARG A 43 10.32 -7.99 16.96
N ASN A 44 9.13 -7.40 16.84
CA ASN A 44 8.14 -7.83 15.86
C ASN A 44 8.64 -7.61 14.42
N VAL A 45 9.27 -6.47 14.11
CA VAL A 45 9.82 -6.20 12.78
C VAL A 45 11.01 -7.10 12.47
N GLU A 46 11.93 -7.27 13.44
CA GLU A 46 13.11 -8.13 13.25
C GLU A 46 12.71 -9.60 13.03
N ALA A 47 11.67 -10.10 13.70
CA ALA A 47 11.15 -11.44 13.44
C ALA A 47 10.64 -11.62 12.00
N TYR A 48 10.01 -10.59 11.40
CA TYR A 48 9.64 -10.64 9.98
C TYR A 48 10.87 -10.59 9.05
N LYS A 49 11.88 -9.78 9.38
CA LYS A 49 13.12 -9.71 8.60
C LYS A 49 13.85 -11.04 8.58
N GLU A 50 13.98 -11.69 9.73
CA GLU A 50 14.59 -13.01 9.87
C GLU A 50 13.80 -14.04 9.05
N ALA A 51 12.48 -14.04 9.15
CA ALA A 51 11.63 -14.97 8.38
C ALA A 51 11.68 -14.75 6.86
N LEU A 52 12.06 -13.56 6.40
CA LEU A 52 12.16 -13.19 4.98
C LEU A 52 13.60 -13.19 4.45
N GLU A 53 14.57 -13.62 5.26
CA GLU A 53 15.97 -13.63 4.87
C GLU A 53 16.20 -14.44 3.57
N GLY A 54 16.98 -13.88 2.65
CA GLY A 54 17.23 -14.47 1.32
C GLY A 54 16.18 -14.15 0.26
N LEU A 55 15.07 -13.50 0.60
CA LEU A 55 14.07 -13.01 -0.36
C LEU A 55 14.27 -11.51 -0.62
N ASN A 56 14.17 -11.10 -1.89
CA ASN A 56 14.02 -9.70 -2.23
C ASN A 56 12.61 -9.24 -1.81
N SER A 57 12.50 -8.63 -0.63
CA SER A 57 11.22 -8.35 0.03
C SER A 57 11.21 -7.00 0.73
N ILE A 58 10.01 -6.44 0.90
CA ILE A 58 9.75 -5.21 1.64
C ILE A 58 8.68 -5.51 2.69
N ILE A 59 8.95 -5.17 3.96
CA ILE A 59 7.95 -5.30 5.03
C ILE A 59 7.08 -4.05 5.04
N GLY A 60 5.89 -4.15 4.45
CA GLY A 60 4.92 -3.06 4.42
C GLY A 60 4.06 -3.00 5.70
N TYR A 61 4.25 -1.99 6.54
CA TYR A 61 3.39 -1.79 7.71
C TYR A 61 2.05 -1.16 7.32
N ALA A 62 0.94 -1.79 7.69
CA ALA A 62 -0.40 -1.25 7.46
C ALA A 62 -0.72 -0.09 8.43
N ILE A 63 -0.62 1.16 7.95
CA ILE A 63 -0.77 2.38 8.77
C ILE A 63 -2.12 2.43 9.50
N LYS A 64 -3.17 1.91 8.88
CA LYS A 64 -4.53 1.81 9.47
C LYS A 64 -4.57 1.12 10.84
N ALA A 65 -3.59 0.28 11.18
CA ALA A 65 -3.52 -0.40 12.46
C ALA A 65 -3.14 0.54 13.61
N ASN A 66 -2.16 1.43 13.38
CA ASN A 66 -1.76 2.48 14.31
C ASN A 66 -0.99 3.57 13.56
N ASN A 67 -1.59 4.75 13.47
CA ASN A 67 -1.04 5.89 12.74
C ASN A 67 -0.32 6.90 13.66
N ASN A 68 0.14 6.49 14.84
CA ASN A 68 0.96 7.34 15.69
C ASN A 68 2.29 7.68 14.99
N LEU A 69 2.54 8.97 14.78
CA LEU A 69 3.73 9.45 14.04
C LEU A 69 5.06 8.91 14.59
N LYS A 70 5.21 8.79 15.92
CA LYS A 70 6.45 8.29 16.53
C LYS A 70 6.65 6.79 16.34
N ILE A 71 5.57 6.02 16.27
CA ILE A 71 5.62 4.61 15.88
C ILE A 71 6.03 4.49 14.41
N LEU A 72 5.42 5.28 13.52
CA LEU A 72 5.75 5.31 12.10
C LEU A 72 7.20 5.71 11.82
N GLU A 73 7.71 6.77 12.46
CA GLU A 73 9.12 7.17 12.39
C GLU A 73 10.06 6.04 12.84
N HIS A 74 9.69 5.28 13.86
CA HIS A 74 10.48 4.15 14.37
C HIS A 74 10.48 2.98 13.39
N LEU A 75 9.31 2.59 12.86
CA LEU A 75 9.18 1.54 11.85
C LEU A 75 9.98 1.86 10.59
N ARG A 76 9.94 3.12 10.12
CA ARG A 76 10.75 3.59 9.00
C ARG A 76 12.25 3.48 9.27
N LYS A 77 12.71 3.83 10.47
CA LYS A 77 14.13 3.65 10.87
C LYS A 77 14.55 2.18 10.88
N LEU A 78 13.62 1.26 11.10
CA LEU A 78 13.86 -0.18 11.00
C LEU A 78 13.81 -0.69 9.55
N GLY A 79 13.56 0.16 8.54
CA GLY A 79 13.53 -0.23 7.13
C GLY A 79 12.20 -0.80 6.65
N CYS A 80 11.10 -0.61 7.39
CA CYS A 80 9.77 -0.95 6.90
C CYS A 80 9.32 0.01 5.77
N GLY A 81 8.55 -0.51 4.83
CA GLY A 81 7.67 0.25 3.94
C GLY A 81 6.33 0.57 4.61
N ALA A 82 5.42 1.22 3.88
CA ALA A 82 4.13 1.63 4.38
C ALA A 82 3.00 1.22 3.42
N VAL A 83 2.04 0.44 3.94
CA VAL A 83 0.82 0.10 3.22
C VAL A 83 -0.27 1.12 3.57
N LEU A 84 -0.83 1.73 2.54
CA LEU A 84 -1.71 2.90 2.63
C LEU A 84 -3.10 2.55 2.06
N VAL A 85 -4.15 3.10 2.66
CA VAL A 85 -5.54 2.96 2.16
C VAL A 85 -6.25 4.31 2.01
N SER A 86 -5.56 5.42 2.30
CA SER A 86 -6.10 6.77 2.11
C SER A 86 -5.01 7.80 1.82
N GLY A 87 -5.42 8.91 1.19
CA GLY A 87 -4.51 10.03 0.94
C GLY A 87 -3.99 10.73 2.20
N ASN A 88 -4.72 10.66 3.33
CA ASN A 88 -4.23 11.20 4.60
C ASN A 88 -3.14 10.32 5.21
N GLU A 89 -3.23 9.01 5.05
CA GLU A 89 -2.15 8.09 5.44
C GLU A 89 -0.92 8.28 4.55
N LEU A 90 -1.10 8.53 3.24
CA LEU A 90 0.00 8.90 2.36
C LEU A 90 0.71 10.17 2.87
N LYS A 91 -0.03 11.24 3.17
CA LYS A 91 0.55 12.48 3.72
C LYS A 91 1.31 12.22 5.01
N LEU A 92 0.74 11.44 5.91
CA LEU A 92 1.36 11.09 7.18
C LEU A 92 2.61 10.21 7.01
N SER A 93 2.58 9.26 6.08
CA SER A 93 3.70 8.39 5.73
C SER A 93 4.88 9.21 5.17
N LEU A 94 4.60 10.12 4.24
CA LEU A 94 5.59 11.07 3.72
C LEU A 94 6.15 11.96 4.84
N HIS A 95 5.29 12.43 5.74
CA HIS A 95 5.71 13.23 6.90
C HIS A 95 6.59 12.44 7.89
N ALA A 96 6.31 11.15 8.08
CA ALA A 96 7.13 10.24 8.88
C ALA A 96 8.47 9.86 8.21
N GLY A 97 8.66 10.26 6.94
CA GLY A 97 9.88 10.07 6.17
C GLY A 97 10.00 8.72 5.47
N PHE A 98 8.87 8.05 5.16
CA PHE A 98 8.90 6.89 4.27
C PHE A 98 9.20 7.36 2.84
N ASP A 99 10.06 6.62 2.15
CA ASP A 99 10.37 6.88 0.75
C ASP A 99 9.34 6.18 -0.15
N PRO A 100 8.51 6.92 -0.89
CA PRO A 100 7.57 6.30 -1.82
C PRO A 100 8.30 5.61 -2.97
N THR A 101 9.52 6.01 -3.34
CA THR A 101 10.20 5.51 -4.55
C THR A 101 10.59 4.03 -4.50
N SER A 102 10.62 3.43 -3.31
CA SER A 102 10.91 2.01 -3.14
C SER A 102 9.69 1.09 -3.11
N ASP A 103 8.46 1.64 -3.09
CA ASP A 103 7.23 0.86 -2.95
C ASP A 103 6.22 1.21 -4.06
N ALA A 104 5.94 0.23 -4.92
CA ALA A 104 5.01 0.37 -6.03
C ALA A 104 3.59 0.79 -5.59
N ALA A 105 3.11 0.31 -4.44
CA ALA A 105 1.81 0.66 -3.91
C ALA A 105 1.76 2.10 -3.40
N ALA A 106 2.86 2.57 -2.78
CA ALA A 106 2.97 3.96 -2.33
C ALA A 106 3.04 4.94 -3.52
N LEU A 107 3.80 4.60 -4.57
CA LEU A 107 3.85 5.35 -5.83
C LEU A 107 2.47 5.41 -6.49
N PHE A 108 1.78 4.27 -6.58
CA PHE A 108 0.43 4.21 -7.13
C PHE A 108 -0.58 5.07 -6.36
N GLU A 109 -0.56 5.04 -5.03
CA GLU A 109 -1.45 5.86 -4.22
C GLU A 109 -1.12 7.35 -4.41
N ARG A 110 0.17 7.74 -4.47
CA ARG A 110 0.59 9.12 -4.76
C ARG A 110 0.11 9.58 -6.13
N GLY A 111 0.32 8.78 -7.17
CA GLY A 111 -0.19 9.05 -8.51
C GLY A 111 -1.71 9.19 -8.52
N SER A 112 -2.42 8.30 -7.82
CA SER A 112 -3.88 8.35 -7.70
C SER A 112 -4.40 9.61 -7.02
N GLN A 113 -3.69 10.15 -6.03
CA GLN A 113 -4.02 11.44 -5.44
C GLN A 113 -3.75 12.60 -6.41
N SER A 114 -2.65 12.56 -7.17
CA SER A 114 -2.33 13.53 -8.23
C SER A 114 -3.41 13.58 -9.32
N ILE A 115 -4.01 12.43 -9.68
CA ILE A 115 -5.16 12.36 -10.61
C ILE A 115 -6.36 13.16 -10.07
N LYS A 116 -6.69 13.01 -8.77
CA LYS A 116 -7.84 13.71 -8.16
C LYS A 116 -7.69 15.23 -8.19
N VAL A 117 -6.46 15.73 -8.09
CA VAL A 117 -6.13 17.16 -8.19
C VAL A 117 -5.79 17.60 -9.61
N LYS A 118 -6.01 16.74 -10.62
CA LYS A 118 -5.77 16.99 -12.06
C LYS A 118 -4.31 17.31 -12.43
N LYS A 119 -3.35 16.91 -11.59
CA LYS A 119 -1.91 17.00 -11.87
C LYS A 119 -1.46 15.79 -12.66
N TYR A 120 -1.84 15.75 -13.94
CA TYR A 120 -1.67 14.55 -14.76
C TYR A 120 -0.22 14.18 -15.08
N SER A 121 0.70 15.15 -15.22
CA SER A 121 2.11 14.82 -15.45
C SER A 121 2.74 14.13 -14.23
N GLU A 122 2.57 14.73 -13.05
CA GLU A 122 3.04 14.15 -11.77
C GLU A 122 2.42 12.76 -11.54
N ALA A 123 1.13 12.59 -11.87
CA ALA A 123 0.48 11.29 -11.80
C ALA A 123 1.08 10.25 -12.75
N LEU A 124 1.44 10.64 -13.98
CA LEU A 124 2.06 9.73 -14.95
C LEU A 124 3.47 9.31 -14.51
N ASP A 125 4.26 10.24 -13.97
CA ASP A 125 5.60 9.94 -13.46
C ASP A 125 5.54 8.90 -12.33
N ASP A 126 4.61 9.08 -11.38
CA ASP A 126 4.39 8.15 -10.29
C ASP A 126 3.89 6.77 -10.76
N LEU A 127 2.96 6.74 -11.73
CA LEU A 127 2.47 5.49 -12.29
C LEU A 127 3.53 4.76 -13.10
N ASN A 128 4.41 5.47 -13.79
CA ASN A 128 5.56 4.88 -14.49
C ASN A 128 6.51 4.24 -13.50
N ALA A 129 6.91 4.96 -12.45
CA ALA A 129 7.77 4.44 -11.40
C ALA A 129 7.13 3.24 -10.68
N ALA A 130 5.81 3.27 -10.44
CA ALA A 130 5.09 2.15 -9.84
C ALA A 130 5.15 0.89 -10.71
N ILE A 131 4.98 1.04 -12.03
CA ILE A 131 5.05 -0.06 -13.01
C ILE A 131 6.48 -0.59 -13.16
N GLU A 132 7.48 0.28 -13.11
CA GLU A 132 8.89 -0.13 -13.11
C GLU A 132 9.25 -0.93 -11.85
N THR A 133 8.67 -0.56 -10.71
CA THR A 133 8.91 -1.22 -9.42
C THR A 133 8.15 -2.55 -9.31
N ASP A 134 6.87 -2.58 -9.73
CA ASP A 134 6.06 -3.79 -9.80
C ASP A 134 5.34 -3.88 -11.16
N PRO A 135 5.92 -4.60 -12.14
CA PRO A 135 5.29 -4.82 -13.43
C PRO A 135 3.97 -5.57 -13.37
N GLY A 136 3.62 -6.23 -12.25
CA GLY A 136 2.36 -6.94 -12.05
C GLY A 136 1.21 -6.06 -11.58
N LEU A 137 1.45 -4.78 -11.28
CA LEU A 137 0.46 -3.87 -10.68
C LEU A 137 -0.59 -3.40 -11.70
N SER A 138 -1.60 -4.23 -11.90
CA SER A 138 -2.67 -4.06 -12.90
C SER A 138 -3.39 -2.70 -12.81
N GLU A 139 -3.59 -2.19 -11.61
CA GLU A 139 -4.28 -0.95 -11.31
C GLU A 139 -3.49 0.26 -11.82
N ALA A 140 -2.15 0.21 -11.78
CA ALA A 140 -1.30 1.28 -12.27
C ALA A 140 -1.45 1.46 -13.79
N TYR A 141 -1.45 0.35 -14.54
CA TYR A 141 -1.74 0.36 -15.99
C TYR A 141 -3.14 0.90 -16.29
N ARG A 142 -4.15 0.51 -15.51
CA ARG A 142 -5.53 1.01 -15.67
C ARG A 142 -5.63 2.53 -15.47
N HIS A 143 -5.02 3.06 -14.42
CA HIS A 143 -5.00 4.50 -14.15
C HIS A 143 -4.18 5.26 -15.21
N ARG A 144 -3.02 4.74 -15.62
CA ARG A 144 -2.18 5.35 -16.66
C ARG A 144 -2.92 5.45 -17.99
N ALA A 145 -3.56 4.37 -18.43
CA ALA A 145 -4.38 4.34 -19.65
C ALA A 145 -5.55 5.34 -19.60
N SER A 146 -6.20 5.49 -18.44
CA SER A 146 -7.28 6.48 -18.25
C SER A 146 -6.79 7.92 -18.41
N ILE A 147 -5.65 8.26 -17.81
CA ILE A 147 -5.03 9.60 -17.94
C ILE A 147 -4.60 9.86 -19.38
N LEU A 148 -3.88 8.93 -20.01
CA LEU A 148 -3.42 9.08 -21.39
C LEU A 148 -4.59 9.29 -22.35
N ARG A 149 -5.74 8.65 -22.11
CA ARG A 149 -6.99 8.91 -22.86
C ARG A 149 -7.52 10.32 -22.64
N GLN A 150 -7.55 10.81 -21.39
CA GLN A 150 -7.99 12.18 -21.10
C GLN A 150 -7.09 13.20 -21.80
N LEU A 151 -5.77 12.99 -21.82
CA LEU A 151 -4.80 13.85 -22.48
C LEU A 151 -4.79 13.69 -24.01
N CYS A 152 -5.16 12.53 -24.55
CA CYS A 152 -5.33 12.31 -26.00
C CYS A 152 -6.42 13.18 -26.64
N SER A 153 -7.33 13.76 -25.85
CA SER A 153 -8.27 14.77 -26.35
C SER A 153 -7.59 16.05 -26.86
N TYR A 154 -6.26 16.17 -26.70
CA TYR A 154 -5.45 17.34 -27.03
C TYR A 154 -4.38 17.14 -28.14
N ASN A 155 -4.59 16.22 -29.10
CA ASN A 155 -3.74 16.03 -30.31
C ASN A 155 -2.35 15.36 -30.13
N GLN A 156 -2.18 14.33 -29.29
CA GLN A 156 -0.90 13.60 -29.21
C GLN A 156 -1.03 12.10 -29.52
N ARG A 157 -0.72 11.71 -30.78
CA ARG A 157 -0.74 10.31 -31.25
C ARG A 157 0.17 9.37 -30.44
N LYS A 158 1.28 9.87 -29.91
CA LYS A 158 2.25 9.06 -29.14
C LYS A 158 1.64 8.52 -27.84
N MET A 159 0.91 9.37 -27.12
CA MET A 159 0.23 9.01 -25.87
C MET A 159 -0.89 7.99 -26.08
N PHE A 160 -1.53 8.02 -27.26
CA PHE A 160 -2.56 7.06 -27.64
C PHE A 160 -2.00 5.65 -27.82
N GLU A 161 -0.84 5.54 -28.47
CA GLU A 161 -0.16 4.25 -28.65
C GLU A 161 0.41 3.69 -27.33
N GLU A 162 0.86 4.56 -26.42
CA GLU A 162 1.27 4.15 -25.07
C GLU A 162 0.08 3.60 -24.27
N GLY A 163 -1.07 4.29 -24.28
CA GLY A 163 -2.28 3.80 -23.62
C GLY A 163 -2.78 2.47 -24.17
N LYS A 164 -2.61 2.20 -25.46
CA LYS A 164 -2.92 0.88 -26.05
C LYS A 164 -2.01 -0.24 -25.53
N LYS A 165 -0.71 0.03 -25.38
CA LYS A 165 0.24 -0.94 -24.82
C LYS A 165 -0.09 -1.30 -23.37
N ASP A 166 -0.54 -0.32 -22.59
CA ASP A 166 -0.96 -0.54 -21.20
C ASP A 166 -2.15 -1.46 -21.10
N ILE A 167 -3.14 -1.24 -21.97
CA ILE A 167 -4.33 -2.09 -22.06
C ILE A 167 -3.97 -3.51 -22.48
N HIS A 168 -3.06 -3.67 -23.44
CA HIS A 168 -2.58 -5.00 -23.83
C HIS A 168 -1.87 -5.71 -22.67
N SER A 169 -1.08 -4.97 -21.89
CA SER A 169 -0.39 -5.50 -20.70
C SER A 169 -1.40 -5.92 -19.63
N LEU A 170 -2.44 -5.12 -19.39
CA LEU A 170 -3.54 -5.43 -18.47
C LEU A 170 -4.28 -6.71 -18.88
N PHE A 171 -4.60 -6.88 -20.16
CA PHE A 171 -5.29 -8.08 -20.66
C PHE A 171 -4.45 -9.34 -20.48
N ARG A 172 -3.13 -9.24 -20.70
CA ARG A 172 -2.21 -10.35 -20.43
C ARG A 172 -2.22 -10.72 -18.94
N MET A 173 -2.21 -9.74 -18.04
CA MET A 173 -2.25 -9.99 -16.59
C MET A 173 -3.57 -10.63 -16.14
N LEU A 174 -4.68 -10.27 -16.78
CA LEU A 174 -6.01 -10.78 -16.44
C LEU A 174 -6.35 -12.12 -17.13
N ASN A 175 -5.46 -12.65 -17.97
CA ASN A 175 -5.69 -13.83 -18.84
C ASN A 175 -6.92 -13.69 -19.75
N ILE A 176 -7.19 -12.48 -20.25
CA ILE A 176 -8.28 -12.21 -21.17
C ILE A 176 -7.77 -12.40 -22.60
N THR A 177 -8.54 -13.10 -23.45
CA THR A 177 -8.07 -13.45 -24.78
C THR A 177 -8.08 -12.26 -25.74
N PRO A 178 -7.14 -12.18 -26.71
CA PRO A 178 -7.14 -11.10 -27.70
C PRO A 178 -8.42 -10.97 -28.52
N GLN A 179 -9.17 -12.07 -28.73
CA GLN A 179 -10.43 -12.06 -29.47
C GLN A 179 -11.56 -11.34 -28.70
N GLU A 180 -11.60 -11.45 -27.38
CA GLU A 180 -12.51 -10.68 -26.53
C GLU A 180 -12.16 -9.19 -26.57
N HIS A 181 -10.86 -8.86 -26.52
CA HIS A 181 -10.34 -7.48 -26.59
C HIS A 181 -10.79 -6.71 -27.85
N TYR A 182 -10.74 -7.33 -29.03
CA TYR A 182 -11.13 -6.65 -30.28
C TYR A 182 -12.64 -6.41 -30.43
N SER A 183 -13.50 -7.18 -29.76
CA SER A 183 -14.96 -7.02 -29.86
C SER A 183 -15.49 -5.82 -29.08
N TYR A 184 -14.83 -5.45 -27.98
CA TYR A 184 -15.31 -4.41 -27.08
C TYR A 184 -14.91 -3.00 -27.51
N GLY A 185 -13.79 -2.80 -28.20
CA GLY A 185 -13.32 -1.45 -28.56
C GLY A 185 -13.07 -0.52 -27.35
N PHE A 186 -12.35 0.58 -27.57
CA PHE A 186 -11.84 1.43 -26.48
C PHE A 186 -12.93 2.09 -25.61
N ARG A 187 -14.17 2.20 -26.11
CA ARG A 187 -15.33 2.78 -25.36
C ARG A 187 -16.06 1.74 -24.51
N SER A 188 -16.24 0.51 -24.99
CA SER A 188 -16.92 -0.55 -24.24
C SER A 188 -15.99 -1.25 -23.24
N PHE A 189 -14.69 -1.01 -23.36
CA PHE A 189 -13.62 -1.44 -22.46
C PHE A 189 -13.84 -1.05 -20.97
N GLN A 190 -14.29 0.17 -20.67
CA GLN A 190 -14.53 0.61 -19.29
C GLN A 190 -15.62 -0.24 -18.60
N ILE A 191 -16.68 -0.57 -19.35
CA ILE A 191 -17.82 -1.34 -18.86
C ILE A 191 -17.39 -2.79 -18.57
N VAL A 192 -16.58 -3.38 -19.44
CA VAL A 192 -16.12 -4.76 -19.30
C VAL A 192 -15.08 -4.92 -18.18
N VAL A 193 -14.15 -3.97 -18.04
CA VAL A 193 -13.16 -3.98 -16.94
C VAL A 193 -13.83 -3.76 -15.59
N ASP A 194 -14.76 -2.80 -15.46
CA ASP A 194 -15.53 -2.60 -14.22
C ASP A 194 -16.46 -3.79 -13.91
N TYR A 195 -17.00 -4.45 -14.94
CA TYR A 195 -17.84 -5.65 -14.80
C TYR A 195 -17.04 -6.88 -14.34
N GLU A 196 -15.90 -7.19 -14.97
CA GLU A 196 -15.08 -8.37 -14.62
C GLU A 196 -14.35 -8.21 -13.28
N LEU A 197 -13.92 -6.99 -12.92
CA LEU A 197 -13.38 -6.71 -11.59
C LEU A 197 -14.46 -6.84 -10.49
N ARG A 198 -15.68 -6.34 -10.72
CA ARG A 198 -16.81 -6.55 -9.79
C ARG A 198 -17.22 -8.01 -9.68
N LYS A 199 -17.24 -8.74 -10.79
CA LYS A 199 -17.56 -10.17 -10.82
C LYS A 199 -16.58 -10.97 -9.97
N ARG A 200 -15.27 -10.69 -10.04
CA ARG A 200 -14.26 -11.34 -9.19
C ARG A 200 -14.29 -10.88 -7.72
N LEU A 201 -14.60 -9.61 -7.43
CA LEU A 201 -14.79 -9.11 -6.06
C LEU A 201 -16.03 -9.72 -5.37
N VAL A 202 -17.09 -10.01 -6.13
CA VAL A 202 -18.33 -10.64 -5.63
C VAL A 202 -18.21 -12.17 -5.57
N LEU A 203 -17.44 -12.80 -6.47
CA LEU A 203 -17.27 -14.27 -6.53
C LEU A 203 -16.04 -14.79 -5.77
N GLY A 204 -15.29 -13.92 -5.08
CA GLY A 204 -14.14 -14.30 -4.24
C GLY A 204 -14.46 -15.20 -3.04
N THR A 205 -15.71 -15.63 -2.83
CA THR A 205 -16.09 -16.60 -1.80
C THR A 205 -16.30 -18.02 -2.29
N THR A 206 -16.14 -18.35 -3.57
CA THR A 206 -16.36 -19.73 -3.98
C THR A 206 -15.42 -20.23 -5.08
N GLN A 207 -14.58 -21.18 -4.64
CA GLN A 207 -13.94 -22.27 -5.36
C GLN A 207 -12.44 -22.13 -5.69
N VAL A 208 -11.64 -22.66 -4.76
CA VAL A 208 -10.35 -23.30 -5.04
C VAL A 208 -10.57 -24.82 -4.94
N LYS A 209 -10.14 -25.54 -5.98
CA LYS A 209 -10.02 -27.01 -6.16
C LYS A 209 -11.34 -27.75 -6.39
N ALA A 210 -11.44 -28.70 -7.33
CA ALA A 210 -10.41 -29.57 -7.93
C ALA A 210 -10.41 -29.52 -9.47
#